data_AF-A0A2A2RRG8-F1
#
_entry.id   AF-A0A2A2RRG8-F1
#
_cell.length_a   1.000
_cell.length_b   1.000
_cell.length_c   1.000
_cell.angle_alpha   90.00
_cell.angle_beta   90.00
_cell.angle_gamma   90.00
#
_symmetry.space_group_name_H-M   'P 1'
#
loop_
_entity.id
_entity.type
_entity.pdbx_description
1 polymer ?
#
loop_
_entity_poly.entity_id
_entity_poly.type
_entity_poly.pdbx_seq_one_letter_code
_entity_poly.pdbx_strand_id
1 'polypeptide(L)'
;MAGFDDSLVREFFEVNGFFVRQSRKAPVTGKRKRPEAEGEVFFRNPRTATPGERAFQLFGADLVGLGDGVAVIRDWHGQKAVTATTIRRGDFLDFIRKDACETAKEAWASLPEGEAAALIKVLILPGLPSQEPARSESIRLLKEAGVDHVISLRTIVENLVQHAEAPTSRESPTLALLRLLRVYDMVRTTQLELFGGSSSSSR
;
A
#
# COMPACT_ATOMS: atom_id res chain seq x y z
N MET A 1 17.61 4.19 2.22
CA MET A 1 17.09 2.81 2.30
C MET A 1 16.18 2.57 1.10
N ALA A 2 16.68 2.92 -0.09
CA ALA A 2 15.85 3.01 -1.30
C ALA A 2 15.38 1.62 -1.72
N GLY A 3 14.08 1.49 -2.04
CA GLY A 3 13.48 0.26 -2.56
C GLY A 3 12.95 -0.72 -1.53
N PHE A 4 12.99 -0.42 -0.23
CA PHE A 4 12.35 -1.27 0.79
C PHE A 4 10.83 -1.24 0.64
N ASP A 5 10.23 -0.06 0.58
CA ASP A 5 8.79 0.12 0.42
C ASP A 5 8.30 -0.44 -0.92
N ASP A 6 9.05 -0.22 -2.00
CA ASP A 6 8.80 -0.86 -3.31
C ASP A 6 8.75 -2.39 -3.20
N SER A 7 9.65 -2.99 -2.40
CA SER A 7 9.68 -4.43 -2.17
C SER A 7 8.49 -4.91 -1.35
N LEU A 8 8.05 -4.14 -0.34
CA LEU A 8 6.88 -4.46 0.48
C LEU A 8 5.61 -4.42 -0.34
N VAL A 9 5.41 -3.35 -1.11
CA VAL A 9 4.24 -3.15 -1.96
C VAL A 9 4.19 -4.22 -3.05
N ARG A 10 5.34 -4.53 -3.65
CA ARG A 10 5.46 -5.64 -4.60
C ARG A 10 5.06 -6.97 -3.96
N GLU A 11 5.64 -7.31 -2.82
CA GLU A 11 5.34 -8.56 -2.12
C GLU A 11 3.85 -8.65 -1.80
N PHE A 12 3.25 -7.55 -1.33
CA PHE A 12 1.82 -7.46 -1.03
C PHE A 12 0.95 -7.78 -2.24
N PHE A 13 1.22 -7.19 -3.40
CA PHE A 13 0.48 -7.53 -4.61
C PHE A 13 0.73 -8.98 -5.05
N GLU A 14 1.98 -9.47 -5.00
CA GLU A 14 2.32 -10.84 -5.40
C GLU A 14 1.63 -11.91 -4.53
N VAL A 15 1.61 -11.76 -3.20
CA VAL A 15 0.93 -12.73 -2.31
C VAL A 15 -0.58 -12.75 -2.51
N ASN A 16 -1.17 -11.63 -2.92
CA ASN A 16 -2.60 -11.54 -3.25
C ASN A 16 -2.90 -11.96 -4.70
N GLY A 17 -1.92 -12.52 -5.43
CA GLY A 17 -2.11 -13.16 -6.73
C GLY A 17 -1.94 -12.24 -7.95
N PHE A 18 -1.35 -11.06 -7.78
CA PHE A 18 -1.05 -10.15 -8.87
C PHE A 18 0.33 -10.40 -9.46
N PHE A 19 0.48 -10.12 -10.75
CA PHE A 19 1.80 -10.01 -11.37
C PHE A 19 2.30 -8.57 -11.25
N VAL A 20 3.52 -8.41 -10.73
CA VAL A 20 4.09 -7.10 -10.45
C VAL A 20 5.31 -6.83 -11.32
N ARG A 21 5.36 -5.62 -11.87
CA ARG A 21 6.49 -5.05 -12.60
C ARG A 21 6.92 -3.77 -11.91
N GLN A 22 8.16 -3.73 -11.45
CA GLN A 22 8.80 -2.45 -11.10
C GLN A 22 9.22 -1.74 -12.38
N SER A 23 9.09 -0.41 -12.42
CA SER A 23 9.77 0.38 -13.45
C SER A 23 11.28 0.13 -13.30
N ARG A 24 11.92 -0.49 -14.31
CA ARG A 24 13.35 -0.82 -14.20
C ARG A 24 14.18 0.47 -14.11
N LYS A 25 15.01 0.58 -13.06
CA LYS A 25 16.23 1.38 -13.08
C LYS A 25 17.22 0.74 -14.05
N ALA A 26 17.27 1.19 -15.30
CA ALA A 26 18.41 0.90 -16.17
C ALA A 26 18.59 2.03 -17.20
N PRO A 27 19.78 2.65 -17.27
CA PRO A 27 20.09 3.61 -18.31
C PRO A 27 20.25 2.84 -19.63
N VAL A 28 19.31 3.03 -20.56
CA VAL A 28 19.54 2.67 -21.96
C VAL A 28 20.10 3.92 -22.64
N THR A 29 21.39 3.88 -22.95
CA THR A 29 22.04 4.85 -23.83
C THR A 29 21.22 4.99 -25.13
N GLY A 30 20.74 6.21 -25.41
CA GLY A 30 20.24 6.58 -26.74
C GLY A 30 18.73 6.70 -26.95
N LYS A 31 17.86 6.55 -25.93
CA LYS A 31 16.42 6.93 -26.06
C LYS A 31 16.04 7.99 -25.05
N ARG A 32 15.14 8.91 -25.47
CA ARG A 32 14.62 10.04 -24.69
C ARG A 32 14.44 9.65 -23.21
N LYS A 33 15.19 10.36 -22.37
CA LYS A 33 15.26 10.25 -20.92
C LYS A 33 13.84 10.17 -20.35
N ARG A 34 13.39 8.98 -19.94
CA ARG A 34 12.19 8.86 -19.10
C ARG A 34 12.56 9.44 -17.73
N PRO A 35 11.77 10.34 -17.14
CA PRO A 35 11.93 10.64 -15.73
C PRO A 35 11.69 9.33 -14.97
N GLU A 36 12.71 8.95 -14.23
CA GLU A 36 12.73 7.80 -13.34
C GLU A 36 11.78 8.12 -12.18
N ALA A 37 10.59 7.51 -12.15
CA ALA A 37 9.66 7.66 -11.05
C ALA A 37 9.93 6.56 -10.02
N GLU A 38 10.82 6.89 -9.07
CA GLU A 38 11.04 6.10 -7.87
C GLU A 38 9.71 5.98 -7.09
N GLY A 39 9.34 4.78 -6.65
CA GLY A 39 8.06 4.53 -5.99
C GLY A 39 6.89 4.10 -6.90
N GLU A 40 7.10 3.76 -8.17
CA GLU A 40 6.04 3.24 -9.04
C GLU A 40 6.06 1.71 -9.19
N VAL A 41 4.94 1.07 -8.85
CA VAL A 41 4.75 -0.37 -8.96
C VAL A 41 3.55 -0.67 -9.85
N PHE A 42 3.79 -1.27 -11.01
CA PHE A 42 2.72 -1.70 -11.91
C PHE A 42 2.26 -3.10 -11.50
N PHE A 43 0.94 -3.28 -11.35
CA PHE A 43 0.34 -4.55 -11.00
C PHE A 43 -0.69 -4.97 -12.05
N ARG A 44 -0.78 -6.27 -12.28
CA ARG A 44 -1.70 -6.90 -13.22
C ARG A 44 -2.44 -8.03 -12.53
N ASN A 45 -3.77 -8.00 -12.60
CA ASN A 45 -4.58 -9.09 -12.07
C ASN A 45 -4.84 -10.12 -13.18
N PRO A 46 -4.29 -11.34 -13.10
CA PRO A 46 -4.56 -12.37 -14.09
C PRO A 46 -5.99 -12.92 -13.98
N ARG A 47 -6.68 -12.70 -12.86
CA ARG A 47 -8.07 -13.08 -12.67
C ARG A 47 -8.98 -12.01 -13.25
N THR A 48 -10.10 -12.42 -13.85
CA THR A 48 -11.10 -11.48 -14.37
C THR A 48 -11.62 -10.64 -13.22
N ALA A 49 -11.35 -9.34 -13.28
CA ALA A 49 -11.91 -8.36 -12.36
C ALA A 49 -13.43 -8.34 -12.53
N THR A 50 -14.18 -8.61 -11.46
CA THR A 50 -15.62 -8.33 -11.44
C THR A 50 -15.79 -6.80 -11.28
N PRO A 51 -16.46 -6.11 -12.21
CA PRO A 51 -16.79 -4.71 -12.03
C PRO A 51 -17.72 -4.55 -10.83
N GLY A 52 -17.37 -3.66 -9.91
CA GLY A 52 -18.16 -3.37 -8.71
C GLY A 52 -17.73 -2.06 -8.08
N GLU A 53 -18.64 -1.43 -7.33
CA GLU A 53 -18.31 -0.23 -6.56
C GLU A 53 -17.30 -0.60 -5.45
N ARG A 54 -16.26 0.23 -5.31
CA ARG A 54 -15.18 0.00 -4.35
C ARG A 54 -15.02 1.17 -3.42
N ALA A 55 -14.61 0.87 -2.19
CA ALA A 55 -14.23 1.89 -1.25
C ALA A 55 -13.02 2.69 -1.76
N PHE A 56 -12.97 3.97 -1.40
CA PHE A 56 -11.80 4.80 -1.70
C PHE A 56 -10.55 4.32 -0.98
N GLN A 57 -10.69 3.86 0.27
CA GLN A 57 -9.62 3.20 1.01
C GLN A 57 -9.79 1.68 0.87
N LEU A 58 -8.80 1.01 0.30
CA LEU A 58 -8.80 -0.44 0.10
C LEU A 58 -8.04 -1.16 1.22
N PHE A 59 -8.57 -2.30 1.62
CA PHE A 59 -7.95 -3.27 2.51
C PHE A 59 -7.54 -4.53 1.74
N GLY A 60 -6.82 -5.46 2.40
CA GLY A 60 -6.35 -6.68 1.74
C GLY A 60 -7.46 -7.52 1.08
N ALA A 61 -8.66 -7.56 1.69
CA ALA A 61 -9.82 -8.26 1.14
C ALA A 61 -10.40 -7.59 -0.11
N ASP A 62 -10.25 -6.26 -0.24
CA ASP A 62 -10.80 -5.47 -1.35
C ASP A 62 -9.98 -5.61 -2.64
N LEU A 63 -8.80 -6.25 -2.57
CA LEU A 63 -8.00 -6.55 -3.74
C LEU A 63 -8.66 -7.58 -4.66
N VAL A 64 -9.60 -8.38 -4.13
CA VAL A 64 -10.35 -9.35 -4.94
C VAL A 64 -11.18 -8.59 -5.97
N GLY A 65 -10.76 -8.71 -7.24
CA GLY A 65 -11.40 -8.05 -8.37
C GLY A 65 -10.76 -6.72 -8.78
N LEU A 66 -9.76 -6.19 -8.05
CA LEU A 66 -8.98 -5.04 -8.53
C LEU A 66 -8.34 -5.39 -9.89
N GLY A 67 -8.52 -4.55 -10.89
CA GLY A 67 -8.00 -4.78 -12.24
C GLY A 67 -6.51 -4.46 -12.36
N ASP A 68 -6.06 -4.18 -13.58
CA ASP A 68 -4.70 -3.75 -13.84
C ASP A 68 -4.52 -2.28 -13.41
N GLY A 69 -3.36 -1.96 -12.86
CA GLY A 69 -3.15 -0.63 -12.31
C GLY A 69 -1.70 -0.30 -11.99
N VAL A 70 -1.54 0.90 -11.46
CA VAL A 70 -0.27 1.44 -10.98
C VAL A 70 -0.45 1.88 -9.54
N ALA A 71 0.45 1.41 -8.68
CA ALA A 71 0.58 1.83 -7.30
C ALA A 71 1.74 2.82 -7.20
N VAL A 72 1.44 4.06 -6.82
CA VAL A 72 2.44 5.08 -6.51
C VAL A 72 2.66 5.09 -5.01
N ILE A 73 3.91 4.96 -4.62
CA ILE A 73 4.33 4.87 -3.24
C ILE A 73 4.80 6.24 -2.82
N ARG A 74 4.21 6.74 -1.73
CA ARG A 74 4.79 7.87 -1.03
C ARG A 74 5.30 7.49 0.34
N ASP A 75 6.61 7.24 0.33
CA ASP A 75 7.41 6.95 1.51
C ASP A 75 7.35 8.08 2.51
N TRP A 76 7.28 7.68 3.77
CA TRP A 76 7.48 8.54 4.93
C TRP A 76 8.96 8.65 5.31
N HIS A 77 9.80 7.75 4.80
CA HIS A 77 11.23 7.72 5.08
C HIS A 77 11.92 8.98 4.52
N GLY A 78 12.33 9.87 5.42
CA GLY A 78 13.02 11.13 5.08
C GLY A 78 12.11 12.35 4.98
N GLN A 79 10.79 12.20 5.12
CA GLN A 79 9.85 13.32 5.18
C GLN A 79 9.68 13.81 6.62
N LYS A 80 9.98 15.10 6.85
CA LYS A 80 9.84 15.73 8.19
C LYS A 80 8.43 15.64 8.77
N ALA A 81 7.42 15.53 7.91
CA ALA A 81 6.01 15.54 8.29
C ALA A 81 5.52 14.20 8.89
N VAL A 82 6.17 13.07 8.60
CA VAL A 82 5.71 11.75 9.05
C VAL A 82 6.71 11.13 10.02
N THR A 83 6.43 11.29 11.31
CA THR A 83 7.20 10.68 12.40
C THR A 83 6.50 9.44 12.95
N ALA A 84 7.20 8.62 13.74
CA ALA A 84 6.55 7.54 14.49
C ALA A 84 5.38 8.05 15.36
N THR A 85 5.49 9.27 15.88
CA THR A 85 4.41 9.94 16.64
C THR A 85 3.22 10.28 15.74
N THR A 86 3.46 10.82 14.55
CA THR A 86 2.44 11.10 13.54
C THR A 86 1.68 9.83 13.16
N ILE A 87 2.42 8.74 12.90
CA ILE A 87 1.86 7.43 12.56
C ILE A 87 0.98 6.91 13.70
N ARG A 88 1.45 7.00 14.95
CA ARG A 88 0.68 6.54 16.12
C ARG A 88 -0.58 7.38 16.37
N ARG A 89 -0.53 8.70 16.12
CA ARG A 89 -1.67 9.61 16.30
C ARG A 89 -2.66 9.57 15.13
N GLY A 90 -2.23 9.10 13.96
CA GLY A 90 -3.04 9.10 12.75
C GLY A 90 -3.27 10.51 12.18
N ASP A 91 -2.29 11.41 12.31
CA ASP A 91 -2.42 12.80 11.86
C ASP A 91 -1.69 13.02 10.53
N PHE A 92 -2.33 12.66 9.42
CA PHE A 92 -1.70 12.66 8.09
C PHE A 92 -2.17 13.81 7.17
N LEU A 93 -3.07 14.68 7.61
CA LEU A 93 -3.70 15.68 6.74
C LEU A 93 -2.68 16.64 6.11
N ASP A 94 -1.74 17.12 6.90
CA ASP A 94 -0.70 18.04 6.44
C ASP A 94 0.23 17.41 5.41
N PHE A 95 0.60 16.15 5.61
CA PHE A 95 1.38 15.36 4.65
C PHE A 95 0.59 15.14 3.35
N ILE A 96 -0.71 14.86 3.44
CA ILE A 96 -1.56 14.67 2.27
C ILE A 96 -1.64 15.96 1.44
N ARG A 97 -1.85 17.11 2.11
CA ARG A 97 -1.93 18.43 1.45
C ARG A 97 -0.61 18.83 0.78
N LYS A 98 0.52 18.63 1.46
CA LYS A 98 1.81 19.19 1.03
C LYS A 98 2.59 18.27 0.08
N ASP A 99 2.45 16.96 0.24
CA ASP A 99 3.33 16.00 -0.41
C ASP A 99 2.54 14.97 -1.25
N ALA A 100 1.56 14.29 -0.66
CA ALA A 100 0.92 13.14 -1.31
C ALA A 100 0.17 13.53 -2.60
N CYS A 101 -0.59 14.63 -2.57
CA CYS A 101 -1.38 15.08 -3.72
C CYS A 101 -0.51 15.50 -4.90
N GLU A 102 0.57 16.25 -4.65
CA GLU A 102 1.47 16.70 -5.71
C GLU A 102 2.19 15.53 -6.38
N THR A 103 2.65 14.57 -5.57
CA THR A 103 3.21 13.33 -6.12
C THR A 103 2.24 12.62 -7.04
N ALA A 104 1.01 12.41 -6.55
CA ALA A 104 0.03 11.64 -7.28
C ALA A 104 -0.13 12.27 -8.67
N LYS A 105 -0.34 13.60 -8.72
CA LYS A 105 -0.43 14.36 -9.98
C LYS A 105 0.80 14.19 -10.87
N GLU A 106 2.01 14.32 -10.32
CA GLU A 106 3.26 14.16 -11.07
C GLU A 106 3.40 12.76 -11.68
N ALA A 107 3.13 11.72 -10.89
CA ALA A 107 3.20 10.33 -11.33
C ALA A 107 2.17 10.05 -12.44
N TRP A 108 0.92 10.49 -12.25
CA TRP A 108 -0.14 10.31 -13.24
C TRP A 108 0.11 11.06 -14.54
N ALA A 109 0.70 12.26 -14.47
CA ALA A 109 1.07 13.05 -15.64
C ALA A 109 2.24 12.44 -16.43
N SER A 110 3.06 11.60 -15.79
CA SER A 110 4.18 10.91 -16.44
C SER A 110 3.75 9.68 -17.25
N LEU A 111 2.52 9.17 -17.04
CA LEU A 111 1.99 8.01 -17.74
C LEU A 111 1.67 8.36 -19.21
N PRO A 112 1.90 7.43 -20.17
CA PRO A 112 1.55 7.65 -21.56
C PRO A 112 0.05 7.93 -21.74
N GLU A 113 -0.26 8.83 -22.69
CA GLU A 113 -1.62 9.10 -23.14
C GLU A 113 -2.30 7.78 -23.57
N GLY A 114 -3.44 7.45 -22.96
CA GLY A 114 -4.17 6.20 -23.18
C GLY A 114 -3.92 5.10 -22.12
N GLU A 115 -2.68 4.93 -21.63
CA GLU A 115 -2.39 4.02 -20.50
C GLU A 115 -2.90 4.59 -19.18
N ALA A 116 -2.76 5.91 -18.99
CA ALA A 116 -3.22 6.63 -17.80
C ALA A 116 -4.74 6.56 -17.57
N ALA A 117 -5.53 6.31 -18.62
CA ALA A 117 -6.98 6.22 -18.56
C ALA A 117 -7.49 4.79 -18.36
N ALA A 118 -6.66 3.79 -18.69
CA ALA A 118 -7.03 2.38 -18.59
C ALA A 118 -6.59 1.72 -17.26
N LEU A 119 -5.58 2.29 -16.60
CA LEU A 119 -5.01 1.77 -15.36
C LEU A 119 -5.70 2.36 -14.13
N ILE A 120 -5.95 1.51 -13.14
CA ILE A 120 -6.40 1.94 -11.82
C ILE A 120 -5.23 2.63 -11.09
N LYS A 121 -5.46 3.85 -10.57
CA LYS A 121 -4.47 4.67 -9.87
C LYS A 121 -4.58 4.49 -8.37
N VAL A 122 -3.66 3.72 -7.80
CA VAL A 122 -3.61 3.44 -6.36
C VAL A 122 -2.49 4.27 -5.73
N LEU A 123 -2.79 5.00 -4.66
CA LEU A 123 -1.78 5.69 -3.87
C LEU A 123 -1.50 4.94 -2.57
N ILE A 124 -0.24 4.62 -2.31
CA ILE A 124 0.21 4.01 -1.06
C ILE A 124 0.65 5.11 -0.10
N LEU A 125 0.03 5.14 1.08
CA LEU A 125 0.31 6.14 2.13
C LEU A 125 0.62 5.48 3.47
N PRO A 126 1.30 6.16 4.40
CA PRO A 126 1.46 5.68 5.77
C PRO A 126 0.12 5.43 6.47
N GLY A 127 -0.89 6.24 6.16
CA GLY A 127 -2.26 6.10 6.64
C GLY A 127 -3.13 7.28 6.21
N LEU A 128 -4.42 7.20 6.56
CA LEU A 128 -5.37 8.31 6.45
C LEU A 128 -5.75 8.79 7.86
N PRO A 129 -6.17 10.07 8.03
CA PRO A 129 -6.68 10.52 9.31
C PRO A 129 -7.88 9.70 9.77
N SER A 130 -7.91 9.37 11.06
CA SER A 130 -9.00 8.58 11.66
C SER A 130 -10.18 9.42 12.13
N GLN A 131 -9.96 10.73 12.34
CA GLN A 131 -10.95 11.65 12.91
C GLN A 131 -11.54 12.56 11.83
N GLU A 132 -12.84 12.83 11.95
CA GLU A 132 -13.49 13.89 11.19
C GLU A 132 -13.19 15.27 11.81
N PRO A 133 -13.11 16.35 11.02
CA PRO A 133 -13.32 16.44 9.57
C PRO A 133 -12.08 16.12 8.72
N ALA A 134 -10.92 15.86 9.35
CA ALA A 134 -9.66 15.68 8.64
C ALA A 134 -9.68 14.51 7.65
N ARG A 135 -10.42 13.45 7.98
CA ARG A 135 -10.59 12.27 7.12
C ARG A 135 -11.34 12.59 5.83
N SER A 136 -12.54 13.17 5.92
CA SER A 136 -13.32 13.54 4.74
C SER A 136 -12.59 14.55 3.85
N GLU A 137 -11.89 15.51 4.45
CA GLU A 137 -11.06 16.45 3.69
C GLU A 137 -9.93 15.75 2.93
N SER A 138 -9.20 14.84 3.59
CA SER A 138 -8.12 14.07 2.96
C SER A 138 -8.61 13.26 1.76
N ILE A 139 -9.77 12.60 1.90
CA ILE A 139 -10.40 11.85 0.80
C ILE A 139 -10.74 12.77 -0.37
N ARG A 140 -11.28 13.96 -0.09
CA ARG A 140 -11.61 14.95 -1.13
C ARG A 140 -10.37 15.37 -1.90
N LEU A 141 -9.31 15.77 -1.19
CA LEU A 141 -8.05 16.24 -1.81
C LEU A 141 -7.40 15.17 -2.69
N LEU A 142 -7.38 13.92 -2.22
CA LEU A 142 -6.79 12.82 -2.99
C LEU A 142 -7.60 12.48 -4.24
N LYS A 143 -8.94 12.53 -4.17
CA LYS A 143 -9.81 12.38 -5.35
C LYS A 143 -9.59 13.51 -6.36
N GLU A 144 -9.48 14.75 -5.90
CA GLU A 144 -9.16 15.90 -6.75
C GLU A 144 -7.78 15.77 -7.42
N ALA A 145 -6.84 15.07 -6.78
CA ALA A 145 -5.53 14.74 -7.35
C ALA A 145 -5.58 13.56 -8.35
N GLY A 146 -6.75 12.98 -8.63
CA GLY A 146 -6.93 11.90 -9.60
C GLY A 146 -6.56 10.51 -9.07
N VAL A 147 -6.55 10.32 -7.75
CA VAL A 147 -6.37 9.01 -7.11
C VAL A 147 -7.72 8.26 -7.15
N ASP A 148 -7.70 7.01 -7.62
CA ASP A 148 -8.90 6.15 -7.59
C ASP A 148 -9.06 5.49 -6.22
N HIS A 149 -7.96 4.98 -5.69
CA HIS A 149 -7.93 4.25 -4.43
C HIS A 149 -6.67 4.52 -3.60
N VAL A 150 -6.77 4.33 -2.29
CA VAL A 150 -5.67 4.45 -1.34
C VAL A 150 -5.48 3.12 -0.60
N ILE A 151 -4.24 2.71 -0.42
CA ILE A 151 -3.87 1.60 0.46
C ILE A 151 -2.90 2.13 1.51
N SER A 152 -3.12 1.78 2.77
CA SER A 152 -2.20 2.18 3.84
C SER A 152 -1.05 1.20 3.99
N LEU A 153 0.12 1.68 4.41
CA LEU A 153 1.26 0.82 4.74
C LEU A 153 0.92 -0.17 5.86
N ARG A 154 0.07 0.26 6.82
CA ARG A 154 -0.50 -0.64 7.83
C ARG A 154 -1.24 -1.82 7.19
N THR A 155 -2.13 -1.56 6.23
CA THR A 155 -2.88 -2.60 5.51
C THR A 155 -1.94 -3.59 4.82
N ILE A 156 -0.89 -3.08 4.17
CA ILE A 156 0.13 -3.90 3.51
C ILE A 156 0.80 -4.84 4.52
N VAL A 157 1.30 -4.29 5.63
CA VAL A 157 2.02 -5.07 6.65
C VAL A 157 1.08 -6.08 7.34
N GLU A 158 -0.15 -5.68 7.69
CA GLU A 158 -1.15 -6.58 8.29
C GLU A 158 -1.45 -7.77 7.36
N ASN A 159 -1.64 -7.52 6.07
CA ASN A 159 -1.90 -8.57 5.09
C ASN A 159 -0.68 -9.49 4.90
N LEU A 160 0.54 -8.95 4.84
CA LEU A 160 1.76 -9.76 4.73
C LEU A 160 1.99 -10.63 5.97
N VAL A 161 1.73 -10.10 7.17
CA VAL A 161 1.80 -10.87 8.42
C VAL A 161 0.80 -12.03 8.40
N GLN A 162 -0.42 -11.81 7.92
CA GLN A 162 -1.43 -12.87 7.76
C GLN A 162 -0.98 -13.96 6.77
N HIS A 163 -0.32 -13.59 5.68
CA HIS A 163 0.15 -14.56 4.68
C HIS A 163 1.43 -15.31 5.10
N ALA A 164 2.17 -14.81 6.09
CA ALA A 164 3.39 -15.44 6.59
C ALA A 164 3.16 -16.69 7.47
N GLU A 165 1.93 -17.22 7.55
CA GLU A 165 1.59 -18.41 8.36
C GLU A 165 2.09 -19.72 7.78
N ALA A 166 2.05 -19.85 6.45
CA ALA A 166 2.39 -21.10 5.77
C ALA A 166 3.64 -20.92 4.90
N PRO A 167 4.58 -21.89 4.88
CA PRO A 167 5.63 -21.91 3.88
C PRO A 167 5.00 -21.99 2.49
N THR A 168 5.20 -20.96 1.69
CA THR A 168 4.79 -20.96 0.29
C THR A 168 5.96 -21.45 -0.57
N SER A 169 5.67 -21.92 -1.78
CA SER A 169 6.70 -22.35 -2.74
C SER A 169 7.62 -21.21 -3.21
N ARG A 170 7.27 -19.97 -2.89
CA ARG A 170 8.02 -18.75 -3.19
C ARG A 170 8.16 -17.95 -1.89
N GLU A 171 9.08 -18.38 -1.06
CA GLU A 171 9.37 -17.68 0.20
C GLU A 171 10.33 -16.50 -0.05
N SER A 172 9.81 -15.28 0.06
CA SER A 172 10.63 -14.07 0.04
C SER A 172 11.34 -13.85 1.38
N PRO A 173 12.51 -13.16 1.42
CA PRO A 173 13.17 -12.81 2.68
C PRO A 173 12.26 -12.04 3.65
N THR A 174 11.36 -11.21 3.12
CA THR A 174 10.37 -10.46 3.90
C THR A 174 9.39 -11.40 4.58
N LEU A 175 8.76 -12.33 3.84
CA LEU A 175 7.84 -13.31 4.42
C LEU A 175 8.55 -14.24 5.41
N ALA A 176 9.80 -14.63 5.12
CA ALA A 176 10.60 -15.44 6.03
C ALA A 176 10.85 -14.74 7.36
N LEU A 177 11.17 -13.44 7.33
CA LEU A 177 11.32 -12.63 8.52
C LEU A 177 10.00 -12.47 9.28
N LEU A 178 8.91 -12.15 8.59
CA LEU A 178 7.58 -12.02 9.22
C LEU A 178 7.14 -13.34 9.86
N ARG A 179 7.40 -14.46 9.21
CA ARG A 179 7.14 -15.80 9.76
C ARG A 179 7.97 -16.05 11.00
N LEU A 180 9.26 -15.72 10.98
CA LEU A 180 10.13 -15.85 12.15
C LEU A 180 9.61 -15.02 13.33
N LEU A 181 9.24 -13.77 13.09
CA LEU A 181 8.65 -12.90 14.11
C LEU A 181 7.35 -13.48 14.70
N ARG A 182 6.53 -14.15 13.88
CA ARG A 182 5.32 -14.84 14.35
C ARG A 182 5.64 -16.12 15.14
N VAL A 183 6.59 -16.94 14.67
CA VAL A 183 7.02 -18.17 15.35
C VAL A 183 7.56 -17.88 16.75
N TYR A 184 8.20 -16.73 16.93
CA TYR A 184 8.69 -16.26 18.23
C TYR A 184 7.65 -15.42 19.01
N ASP A 185 6.38 -15.41 18.62
CA ASP A 185 5.29 -14.65 19.25
C ASP A 185 5.55 -13.13 19.39
N MET A 186 6.43 -12.57 18.56
CA MET A 186 6.78 -11.15 18.57
C MET A 186 5.76 -10.28 17.81
N VAL A 187 4.87 -10.89 17.03
CA VAL A 187 3.81 -10.22 16.28
C VAL A 187 2.47 -10.86 16.63
N ARG A 188 1.58 -10.08 17.25
CA ARG A 188 0.20 -10.50 17.51
C ARG A 188 -0.63 -10.35 16.25
N THR A 189 -1.24 -11.42 15.77
CA THR A 189 -2.32 -11.31 14.79
C THR A 189 -3.64 -11.03 15.47
N THR A 190 -4.48 -10.25 14.80
CA THR A 190 -5.78 -9.76 15.28
C THR A 190 -6.83 -10.85 15.55
N GLN A 191 -6.48 -12.14 15.45
CA GLN A 191 -7.46 -13.22 15.45
C GLN A 191 -7.76 -13.86 16.80
N LEU A 192 -7.23 -13.37 17.94
CA LEU A 192 -7.49 -13.96 19.26
C LEU A 192 -7.55 -12.98 20.44
N GLU A 193 -8.32 -11.89 20.33
CA GLU A 193 -8.80 -11.16 21.54
C GLU A 193 -10.32 -11.30 21.78
N LEU A 194 -11.06 -11.99 20.90
CA LEU A 194 -12.51 -12.22 21.05
C LEU A 194 -12.88 -13.30 22.09
N PHE A 195 -11.91 -14.07 22.61
CA PHE A 195 -12.16 -15.13 23.60
C PHE A 195 -11.36 -14.96 24.91
N GLY A 196 -10.74 -13.81 25.14
CA GLY A 196 -9.95 -13.52 26.35
C GLY A 196 -10.75 -12.98 27.55
N GLY A 197 -12.08 -13.02 27.51
CA GLY A 197 -12.93 -12.43 28.54
C GLY A 197 -14.02 -13.38 29.03
N SER A 198 -13.72 -14.13 30.10
CA SER A 198 -14.61 -14.62 31.18
C SER A 198 -14.41 -16.10 31.56
N SER A 199 -13.66 -16.31 32.64
CA SER A 199 -14.05 -17.17 33.77
C SER A 199 -13.12 -16.80 34.94
N SER A 200 -13.42 -15.70 35.63
CA SER A 200 -13.98 -15.75 36.99
C SER A 200 -13.25 -16.74 37.91
N SER A 201 -12.29 -16.20 38.65
CA SER A 201 -11.98 -16.67 40.00
C SER A 201 -13.24 -16.56 40.86
N SER A 202 -13.76 -17.70 41.35
CA SER A 202 -14.46 -17.76 42.63
C SER A 202 -14.60 -19.21 43.13
N ARG A 203 -13.91 -19.46 44.24
CA ARG A 203 -14.12 -20.50 45.27
C ARG A 203 -13.76 -21.95 44.94
#